data_AF-A0A1C0T0I5-F1
#
_entry.id   AF-A0A1C0T0I5-F1
#
_cell.length_a   1.000
_cell.length_b   1.000
_cell.length_c   1.000
_cell.angle_alpha   90.00
_cell.angle_beta   90.00
_cell.angle_gamma   90.00
#
_symmetry.space_group_name_H-M   'P 1'
#
loop_
_entity.id
_entity.type
_entity.pdbx_description
1 polymer ?
#
loop_
_entity_poly.entity_id
_entity_poly.type
_entity_poly.pdbx_seq_one_letter_code
_entity_poly.pdbx_strand_id
1 'polypeptide(L)'
;MTRQDPHFRLRVPEALKQQIEAAARTNARSVTAEIVERLERSFALASENDGGLASEIEDIRDRLGRVRDAVVARETDKDRSENS
;
A
#
# COMPACT_ATOMS: atom_id res chain seq x y z
N MET A 1 5.00 25.60 20.69
CA MET A 1 5.50 25.37 19.32
C MET A 1 4.30 25.32 18.39
N THR A 2 4.01 26.43 17.71
CA THR A 2 2.86 26.56 16.80
C THR A 2 3.06 25.65 15.60
N ARG A 3 2.18 24.66 15.39
CA ARG A 3 2.16 23.91 14.12
C ARG A 3 1.95 24.91 13.00
N GLN A 4 2.97 25.14 12.18
CA GLN A 4 2.90 25.99 10.99
C GLN A 4 2.34 25.17 9.84
N ASP A 5 1.12 24.65 9.99
CA ASP A 5 0.45 24.01 8.87
C ASP A 5 0.09 25.10 7.86
N PRO A 6 0.59 25.03 6.61
CA PRO A 6 0.32 26.05 5.61
C PRO A 6 -1.19 26.09 5.30
N HIS A 7 -1.80 27.27 5.44
CA HIS A 7 -3.21 27.46 5.11
C HIS A 7 -3.41 27.42 3.60
N PHE A 8 -4.03 26.34 3.12
CA PHE A 8 -4.34 26.15 1.71
C PHE A 8 -5.76 26.62 1.38
N ARG A 9 -5.91 27.63 0.51
CA ARG A 9 -7.23 28.10 0.03
C ARG A 9 -7.66 27.29 -1.19
N LEU A 10 -8.40 26.22 -0.95
CA LEU A 10 -8.92 25.34 -2.00
C LEU A 10 -10.19 25.94 -2.64
N ARG A 11 -10.25 25.97 -3.97
CA ARG A 11 -11.49 26.23 -4.72
C ARG A 11 -12.11 24.90 -5.13
N VAL A 12 -13.33 24.63 -4.68
CA VAL A 12 -14.07 23.40 -5.01
C VAL A 12 -15.45 23.72 -5.56
N PRO A 13 -16.00 22.87 -6.45
CA PRO A 13 -17.40 22.97 -6.86
C PRO A 13 -18.34 22.83 -5.65
N GLU A 14 -19.48 23.52 -5.69
CA GLU A 14 -20.48 23.50 -4.61
C GLU A 14 -20.98 22.08 -4.30
N ALA A 15 -21.25 21.28 -5.35
CA ALA A 15 -21.67 19.89 -5.20
C ALA A 15 -20.64 19.03 -4.44
N LEU A 16 -19.34 19.29 -4.65
CA LEU A 16 -18.28 18.56 -3.96
C LEU A 16 -18.18 19.00 -2.50
N LYS A 17 -18.31 20.29 -2.23
CA LYS A 17 -18.34 20.83 -0.86
C LYS A 17 -19.46 20.19 -0.04
N GLN A 18 -20.67 20.10 -0.60
CA GLN A 18 -21.81 19.49 0.09
C GLN A 18 -21.59 18.01 0.42
N GLN A 19 -20.95 17.26 -0.48
CA GLN A 19 -20.59 15.85 -0.24
C GLN A 19 -19.58 15.72 0.90
N ILE A 20 -18.57 16.58 0.95
CA ILE A 20 -17.57 16.59 2.02
C ILE A 20 -18.21 16.95 3.35
N GLU A 21 -19.09 17.95 3.39
CA GLU A 21 -19.81 18.32 4.61
C GLU A 21 -20.72 17.19 5.12
N ALA A 22 -21.40 16.49 4.23
CA ALA A 22 -22.21 15.34 4.60
C ALA A 22 -21.34 14.21 5.19
N ALA A 23 -20.23 13.88 4.54
CA ALA A 23 -19.29 12.88 5.04
C ALA A 23 -18.67 13.27 6.39
N ALA A 24 -18.28 14.52 6.56
CA ALA A 24 -17.74 15.04 7.81
C ALA A 24 -18.75 14.91 8.97
N ARG A 25 -20.03 15.22 8.71
CA ARG A 25 -21.12 15.02 9.68
C ARG A 25 -21.29 13.54 10.04
N THR A 26 -21.32 12.65 9.04
CA THR A 26 -21.43 11.20 9.26
C THR A 26 -20.24 10.65 10.06
N ASN A 27 -19.04 11.16 9.83
CA ASN A 27 -17.81 10.72 10.49
C ASN A 27 -17.54 11.45 11.82
N ALA A 28 -18.43 12.34 12.26
CA ALA A 28 -18.28 13.18 13.45
C ALA A 28 -16.95 13.97 13.49
N ARG A 29 -16.53 14.51 12.33
CA ARG A 29 -15.28 15.27 12.14
C ARG A 29 -15.58 16.67 11.60
N SER A 30 -14.62 17.57 11.72
CA SER A 30 -14.69 18.86 11.02
C SER A 30 -14.52 18.65 9.52
N VAL A 31 -15.07 19.57 8.71
CA VAL A 31 -14.92 19.54 7.24
C VAL A 31 -13.44 19.52 6.86
N THR A 32 -12.60 20.33 7.52
CA THR A 32 -11.16 20.34 7.28
C THR A 32 -10.51 18.99 7.63
N ALA A 33 -10.88 18.37 8.75
CA ALA A 33 -10.34 17.06 9.13
C ALA A 33 -10.74 15.96 8.14
N GLU A 34 -11.98 15.99 7.63
CA GLU A 34 -12.42 15.06 6.59
C GLU A 34 -11.67 15.27 5.26
N ILE A 35 -11.40 16.53 4.87
CA ILE A 35 -10.60 16.83 3.68
C ILE A 35 -9.18 16.28 3.84
N VAL A 36 -8.53 16.57 4.97
CA VAL A 36 -7.17 16.10 5.24
C VAL A 36 -7.12 14.58 5.21
N GLU A 37 -8.01 13.89 5.93
CA GLU A 37 -8.07 12.42 5.94
C GLU A 37 -8.23 11.83 4.53
N ARG A 38 -9.11 12.39 3.70
CA ARG A 38 -9.31 11.91 2.33
C ARG A 38 -8.07 12.10 1.45
N LEU A 39 -7.38 13.23 1.61
CA LEU A 39 -6.13 13.49 0.88
C LEU A 39 -5.03 12.55 1.36
N GLU A 40 -4.84 12.39 2.66
CA GLU A 40 -3.86 11.45 3.22
C GLU A 40 -4.11 10.02 2.74
N ARG A 41 -5.37 9.57 2.74
CA ARG A 41 -5.76 8.26 2.17
C ARG A 41 -5.40 8.12 0.70
N SER A 42 -5.55 9.17 -0.11
CA SER A 42 -5.18 9.10 -1.54
C SER A 42 -3.69 8.86 -1.75
N PHE A 43 -2.84 9.38 -0.86
CA PHE A 43 -1.39 9.16 -0.91
C PHE A 43 -0.98 7.84 -0.27
N ALA A 44 -1.67 7.39 0.79
CA ALA A 44 -1.44 6.08 1.40
C ALA A 44 -1.72 4.94 0.41
N LEU A 45 -2.84 5.02 -0.32
CA LEU A 45 -3.16 4.07 -1.38
C LEU A 45 -2.14 4.08 -2.54
N ALA A 46 -1.55 5.24 -2.84
CA ALA A 46 -0.47 5.32 -3.82
C ALA A 46 0.83 4.69 -3.28
N SER A 47 1.14 4.88 -2.00
CA SER A 47 2.34 4.33 -1.35
C SER A 47 2.29 2.80 -1.21
N GLU A 48 1.12 2.20 -0.98
CA GLU A 48 0.96 0.73 -1.03
C GLU A 48 1.26 0.18 -2.44
N ASN A 49 1.04 0.99 -3.48
CA ASN A 49 1.33 0.64 -4.86
C ASN A 49 2.76 1.03 -5.33
N ASP A 50 3.57 1.69 -4.48
CA ASP A 50 4.91 2.19 -4.85
C ASP A 50 6.03 1.18 -4.57
N GLY A 51 5.74 0.12 -3.80
CA GLY A 51 6.40 -1.19 -3.99
C GLY A 51 5.75 -1.95 -5.15
N GLY A 52 4.42 -1.80 -5.26
CA GLY A 52 3.61 -2.31 -6.36
C GLY A 52 3.57 -3.83 -6.44
N LEU A 53 2.59 -4.32 -7.20
CA LEU A 53 2.47 -5.74 -7.54
C LEU A 53 3.79 -6.30 -8.11
N ALA A 54 4.61 -5.46 -8.74
CA ALA A 54 5.91 -5.82 -9.29
C ALA A 54 6.92 -6.24 -8.22
N SER A 55 7.08 -5.49 -7.12
CA SER A 55 7.98 -5.87 -6.03
C SER A 55 7.48 -7.14 -5.32
N GLU A 56 6.17 -7.27 -5.11
CA GLU A 56 5.59 -8.48 -4.53
C GLU A 56 5.84 -9.71 -5.42
N ILE A 57 5.71 -9.56 -6.75
CA ILE A 57 6.00 -10.63 -7.71
C ILE A 57 7.49 -11.02 -7.68
N GLU A 58 8.40 -10.05 -7.55
CA GLU A 58 9.84 -10.33 -7.43
C GLU A 58 10.16 -11.10 -6.14
N ASP A 59 9.61 -10.67 -5.00
CA ASP A 59 9.81 -11.36 -3.72
C ASP A 59 9.29 -12.81 -3.76
N ILE A 60 8.11 -13.01 -4.36
CA ILE A 60 7.52 -14.34 -4.54
C ILE A 60 8.40 -15.20 -5.46
N ARG A 61 8.91 -14.63 -6.56
CA ARG A 61 9.78 -15.32 -7.51
C ARG A 61 11.07 -15.78 -6.85
N ASP A 62 11.71 -14.92 -6.07
CA ASP A 62 12.93 -15.23 -5.33
C ASP A 62 12.70 -16.36 -4.32
N ARG A 63 11.57 -16.29 -3.59
CA ARG A 63 11.20 -17.34 -2.64
C ARG A 63 10.96 -18.68 -3.33
N LEU A 64 10.30 -18.69 -4.48
CA LEU A 64 10.09 -19.89 -5.30
C LEU A 64 11.41 -20.48 -5.83
N GLY A 65 12.35 -19.63 -6.26
CA GLY A 65 13.69 -20.05 -6.68
C GLY A 65 14.41 -20.85 -5.59
N ARG A 66 14.43 -20.33 -4.36
CA ARG A 66 15.06 -21.02 -3.21
C ARG A 66 14.42 -22.37 -2.93
N VAL A 67 13.09 -22.47 -3.02
CA VAL A 67 12.37 -23.73 -2.80
C VAL A 67 12.71 -24.74 -3.90
N ARG A 68 12.70 -24.33 -5.16
CA ARG A 68 13.08 -25.18 -6.29
C ARG A 68 14.50 -25.72 -6.10
N ASP A 69 15.45 -24.84 -5.79
CA ASP A 69 16.86 -25.23 -5.66
C ASP A 69 17.06 -26.21 -4.48
N ALA A 70 16.33 -26.02 -3.38
CA ALA A 70 16.33 -26.95 -2.26
C ALA A 70 15.70 -28.32 -2.59
N VAL A 71 14.69 -28.37 -3.45
CA VAL A 71 14.09 -29.63 -3.92
C VAL A 71 15.07 -30.36 -4.84
N VAL A 72 15.66 -29.66 -5.81
CA VAL A 72 16.64 -30.25 -6.74
C VAL A 72 17.85 -30.79 -5.99
N ALA A 73 18.38 -30.05 -5.01
CA ALA A 73 19.51 -30.52 -4.20
C ALA A 73 19.19 -31.84 -3.46
N ARG A 74 17.98 -31.96 -2.91
CA ARG A 74 17.52 -33.19 -2.25
C ARG A 74 17.37 -34.37 -3.20
N GLU A 75 16.92 -34.12 -4.43
CA GLU A 75 16.82 -35.16 -5.47
C GLU A 75 18.21 -35.64 -5.89
N THR A 76 19.17 -34.74 -6.08
CA THR A 76 20.55 -35.10 -6.46
C THR A 76 21.30 -35.89 -5.39
N ASP A 77 21.04 -35.61 -4.10
CA ASP A 77 21.64 -36.36 -2.99
C ASP A 77 21.03 -37.76 -2.87
N LYS A 78 19.74 -37.90 -3.20
CA LYS A 78 19.05 -39.20 -3.19
C LYS A 78 19.56 -40.11 -4.31
N ASP A 79 19.72 -39.58 -5.53
CA ASP A 79 20.25 -40.34 -6.67
C ASP A 79 21.70 -40.80 -6.45
N ARG A 80 22.54 -40.00 -5.76
CA ARG A 80 23.91 -40.41 -5.39
C ARG A 80 23.96 -41.51 -4.32
N SER A 81 22.96 -41.59 -3.46
CA SER A 81 22.90 -42.62 -2.40
C SER A 81 22.34 -43.96 -2.89
N GLU A 82 21.52 -43.96 -3.95
CA GLU A 82 20.94 -45.19 -4.51
C GLU A 82 21.88 -45.88 -5.52
N ASN A 83 22.85 -45.15 -6.10
CA ASN A 83 23.78 -45.66 -7.11
C ASN A 83 25.20 -45.98 -6.55
N SER A 84 25.34 -46.14 -5.23
CA SER A 84 26.58 -46.53 -4.54
C SER A 84 26.36 -47.75 -3.65
#